data_AF-A0A066WS26-F1
#
_entry.id   AF-A0A066WS26-F1
#
_cell.length_a   1.000
_cell.length_b   1.000
_cell.length_c   1.000
_cell.angle_alpha   90.00
_cell.angle_beta   90.00
_cell.angle_gamma   90.00
#
_symmetry.space_group_name_H-M   'P 1'
#
loop_
_entity.id
_entity.type
_entity.pdbx_description
1 polymer ?
#
loop_
_entity_poly.entity_id
_entity_poly.type
_entity_poly.pdbx_seq_one_letter_code
_entity_poly.pdbx_strand_id
1 'polypeptide(L)'
;MAALPPPNVDPASIEVAGFERPGARTPRRSVSFGVEDSVTVSAMPSADGASAAGIGAGAGGANGAVLNDMSTSSSVASIPVSVSAAGFSAQPSSHPTLSGQPTLRSALKPSASQYKKLPPAVQYQHPDPLLRRLRLVDERGKAINLRKHFGRDVKCVGFYFSSQWAGQPLKEYHKTITNFCLRHPNEFKVVYVSVDVDEQWYKAGIKGKPWVSMVWTDGSSPDPSSSETPSSATTTATQKDLAAMPHPSAALYNAENFLLAGEADIDESLSHSDTSGEAYLRPFSRVHLASKLNIIAAPTLCVYHLPSGKMLDWNVRMAKLNPSREADTWERWQKGEKVASAGVIDVVARRPFTFVLFFISIIYFLFVRIAGPEYNYVARFLLQLDQKYSPIP
;
A
#
# COMPACT_ATOMS: atom_id res chain seq x y z
N MET A 1 -27.11 68.24 9.37
CA MET A 1 -25.77 67.99 8.79
C MET A 1 -25.69 66.51 8.46
N ALA A 2 -25.94 66.17 7.19
CA ALA A 2 -25.92 64.79 6.70
C ALA A 2 -24.49 64.42 6.29
N ALA A 3 -23.98 63.31 6.84
CA ALA A 3 -22.65 62.80 6.56
C ALA A 3 -22.65 62.02 5.23
N LEU A 4 -21.78 62.42 4.32
CA LEU A 4 -21.55 61.76 3.03
C LEU A 4 -20.74 60.46 3.23
N PRO A 5 -21.04 59.39 2.49
CA PRO A 5 -20.23 58.17 2.49
C PRO A 5 -18.95 58.33 1.64
N PRO A 6 -17.88 57.59 1.96
CA PRO A 6 -16.59 57.66 1.25
C PRO A 6 -16.64 56.97 -0.13
N PRO A 7 -15.75 57.37 -1.05
CA PRO A 7 -15.74 56.86 -2.43
C PRO A 7 -15.20 55.43 -2.53
N ASN A 8 -15.88 54.67 -3.38
CA ASN A 8 -15.55 53.32 -3.81
C ASN A 8 -14.36 53.34 -4.77
N VAL A 9 -13.28 52.63 -4.45
CA VAL A 9 -12.08 52.51 -5.29
C VAL A 9 -12.00 51.07 -5.79
N ASP A 10 -12.23 50.89 -7.09
CA ASP A 10 -12.03 49.63 -7.80
C ASP A 10 -10.53 49.31 -7.91
N PRO A 11 -10.06 48.11 -7.51
CA PRO A 11 -8.70 47.68 -7.81
C PRO A 11 -8.63 47.13 -9.24
N ALA A 12 -8.05 47.93 -10.12
CA ALA A 12 -7.65 47.54 -11.46
C ALA A 12 -6.63 46.39 -11.45
N SER A 13 -6.85 45.52 -12.42
CA SER A 13 -6.02 44.44 -12.96
C SER A 13 -4.50 44.72 -12.91
N ILE A 14 -3.77 43.89 -12.17
CA ILE A 14 -2.31 43.77 -12.32
C ILE A 14 -2.03 42.46 -13.08
N GLU A 15 -1.70 42.64 -14.34
CA GLU A 15 -1.17 41.65 -15.26
C GLU A 15 0.31 41.42 -14.91
N VAL A 16 0.64 40.25 -14.34
CA VAL A 16 2.04 39.86 -14.09
C VAL A 16 2.47 38.88 -15.17
N ALA A 17 3.29 39.41 -16.08
CA ALA A 17 3.97 38.67 -17.13
C ALA A 17 4.91 37.59 -16.57
N GLY A 18 4.95 36.47 -17.30
CA GLY A 18 5.68 35.27 -16.94
C GLY A 18 7.21 35.40 -16.94
N PHE A 19 7.82 34.60 -16.08
CA PHE A 19 9.24 34.28 -16.13
C PHE A 19 9.39 32.75 -16.03
N GLU A 20 9.49 32.09 -17.17
CA GLU A 20 9.93 30.70 -17.24
C GLU A 20 11.43 30.63 -16.92
N ARG A 21 11.81 29.73 -15.99
CA ARG A 21 13.19 29.29 -15.82
C ARG A 21 13.33 27.81 -16.16
N PRO A 22 14.33 27.43 -16.96
CA PRO A 22 14.58 26.04 -17.31
C PRO A 22 15.46 25.31 -16.27
N GLY A 23 15.12 24.06 -16.00
CA GLY A 23 16.07 22.95 -15.86
C GLY A 23 16.71 22.68 -14.49
N ALA A 24 16.35 21.55 -13.88
CA ALA A 24 17.29 20.59 -13.29
C ALA A 24 16.59 19.23 -13.08
N ARG A 25 16.78 18.31 -14.04
CA ARG A 25 16.38 16.90 -13.90
C ARG A 25 17.46 16.16 -13.11
N THR A 26 17.14 15.70 -11.91
CA THR A 26 17.98 14.76 -11.16
C THR A 26 17.83 13.34 -11.75
N PRO A 27 18.93 12.59 -11.95
CA PRO A 27 18.86 11.23 -12.50
C PRO A 27 18.18 10.27 -11.51
N ARG A 28 17.13 9.58 -11.98
CA ARG A 28 16.52 8.46 -11.27
C ARG A 28 17.42 7.24 -11.41
N ARG A 29 17.93 6.74 -10.28
CA ARG A 29 18.63 5.45 -10.19
C ARG A 29 17.60 4.34 -10.34
N SER A 30 17.56 3.70 -11.51
CA SER A 30 16.85 2.44 -11.73
C SER A 30 17.63 1.31 -11.05
N VAL A 31 16.99 0.57 -10.16
CA VAL A 31 17.52 -0.68 -9.62
C VAL A 31 16.89 -1.81 -10.43
N SER A 32 17.70 -2.45 -11.27
CA SER A 32 17.34 -3.64 -12.03
C SER A 32 17.41 -4.86 -11.12
N PHE A 33 16.31 -5.59 -10.99
CA PHE A 33 16.33 -6.95 -10.44
C PHE A 33 16.71 -7.90 -11.56
N GLY A 34 17.96 -8.36 -11.54
CA GLY A 34 18.42 -9.47 -12.37
C GLY A 34 17.80 -10.77 -11.83
N VAL A 35 17.23 -11.55 -12.75
CA VAL A 35 16.91 -12.95 -12.55
C VAL A 35 18.20 -13.73 -12.80
N GLU A 36 18.74 -14.37 -11.76
CA GLU A 36 19.79 -15.39 -11.92
C GLU A 36 19.20 -16.75 -11.56
N ASP A 37 18.98 -17.56 -12.60
CA ASP A 37 18.77 -18.99 -12.50
C ASP A 37 20.12 -19.73 -12.56
N SER A 38 20.10 -20.95 -12.03
CA SER A 38 21.09 -22.04 -12.13
C SER A 38 22.12 -22.16 -11.00
N VAL A 39 21.74 -22.96 -9.99
CA VAL A 39 22.71 -23.74 -9.20
C VAL A 39 22.58 -25.19 -9.60
N THR A 40 23.64 -25.68 -10.25
CA THR A 40 23.92 -27.06 -10.63
C THR A 40 24.18 -27.90 -9.38
N VAL A 41 23.43 -28.99 -9.20
CA VAL A 41 23.69 -30.00 -8.17
C VAL A 41 24.59 -31.07 -8.77
N SER A 42 25.84 -31.14 -8.30
CA SER A 42 26.75 -32.26 -8.55
C SER A 42 26.79 -33.18 -7.34
N ALA A 43 26.70 -34.48 -7.62
CA ALA A 43 26.57 -35.57 -6.67
C ALA A 43 27.91 -36.12 -6.14
N MET A 44 27.79 -36.83 -5.01
CA MET A 44 28.64 -37.92 -4.47
C MET A 44 29.91 -37.55 -3.67
N PRO A 45 30.46 -38.46 -2.82
CA PRO A 45 29.98 -39.77 -2.36
C PRO A 45 30.00 -39.98 -0.83
N SER A 46 29.39 -41.11 -0.45
CA SER A 46 29.34 -41.77 0.86
C SER A 46 30.71 -42.24 1.39
N ALA A 47 30.89 -42.25 2.72
CA ALA A 47 31.68 -43.26 3.45
C ALA A 47 31.39 -43.23 4.97
N ASP A 48 30.90 -44.37 5.45
CA ASP A 48 31.03 -45.08 6.73
C ASP A 48 31.79 -44.46 7.92
N GLY A 49 31.30 -44.75 9.14
CA GLY A 49 32.17 -44.75 10.32
C GLY A 49 31.53 -44.60 11.70
N ALA A 50 30.81 -45.63 12.14
CA ALA A 50 30.59 -46.12 13.51
C ALA A 50 30.85 -45.26 14.77
N SER A 51 29.84 -45.36 15.66
CA SER A 51 29.90 -45.80 17.08
C SER A 51 29.80 -44.80 18.25
N ALA A 52 28.72 -45.03 19.02
CA ALA A 52 28.58 -45.00 20.49
C ALA A 52 28.72 -43.65 21.22
N ALA A 53 27.93 -43.28 22.24
CA ALA A 53 27.08 -44.03 23.15
C ALA A 53 26.09 -43.08 23.85
N GLY A 54 24.91 -43.59 24.22
CA GLY A 54 24.47 -43.49 25.62
C GLY A 54 23.32 -42.55 26.02
N ILE A 55 22.19 -43.20 26.39
CA ILE A 55 21.29 -42.91 27.53
C ILE A 55 20.37 -41.67 27.38
N GLY A 56 19.05 -41.71 27.49
CA GLY A 56 18.10 -42.75 27.88
C GLY A 56 16.82 -42.09 28.45
N ALA A 57 15.69 -42.80 28.29
CA ALA A 57 14.36 -42.61 28.91
C ALA A 57 13.52 -41.39 28.49
N GLY A 58 12.22 -41.50 28.17
CA GLY A 58 11.32 -42.65 28.19
C GLY A 58 9.84 -42.21 28.21
N ALA A 59 8.98 -43.06 27.62
CA ALA A 59 7.53 -43.20 27.79
C ALA A 59 6.60 -42.02 27.37
N GLY A 60 5.48 -42.22 26.68
CA GLY A 60 4.76 -43.39 26.18
C GLY A 60 3.59 -42.86 25.32
N GLY A 61 3.28 -43.47 24.18
CA GLY A 61 2.16 -44.43 24.01
C GLY A 61 0.88 -43.70 23.55
N ALA A 62 -0.01 -44.20 22.70
CA ALA A 62 -0.12 -45.40 21.88
C ALA A 62 -1.38 -45.21 20.98
N ASN A 63 -1.57 -46.15 20.04
CA ASN A 63 -2.74 -46.39 19.15
C ASN A 63 -2.66 -45.65 17.80
N GLY A 64 -2.68 -46.28 16.63
CA GLY A 64 -3.08 -47.63 16.21
C GLY A 64 -3.77 -47.44 14.84
N ALA A 65 -3.05 -47.62 13.72
CA ALA A 65 -3.13 -48.78 12.82
C ALA A 65 -4.53 -49.11 12.30
N VAL A 66 -4.72 -49.09 10.97
CA VAL A 66 -5.23 -50.19 10.13
C VAL A 66 -4.93 -49.88 8.65
N LEU A 67 -4.49 -50.93 7.96
CA LEU A 67 -4.03 -51.04 6.56
C LEU A 67 -5.20 -51.29 5.59
N ASN A 68 -4.97 -51.01 4.29
CA ASN A 68 -5.28 -51.88 3.13
C ASN A 68 -4.70 -51.19 1.88
N ASP A 69 -3.65 -51.67 1.21
CA ASP A 69 -3.49 -52.87 0.36
C ASP A 69 -3.84 -52.62 -1.12
N MET A 70 -2.76 -52.36 -1.88
CA MET A 70 -2.33 -52.99 -3.13
C MET A 70 -3.35 -53.39 -4.22
N SER A 71 -3.16 -52.86 -5.43
CA SER A 71 -3.07 -53.71 -6.64
C SER A 71 -2.51 -52.95 -7.85
N THR A 72 -1.44 -53.53 -8.39
CA THR A 72 -0.82 -53.36 -9.69
C THR A 72 -1.73 -53.76 -10.86
N SER A 73 -1.62 -53.08 -12.01
CA SER A 73 -1.69 -53.75 -13.31
C SER A 73 -1.01 -52.93 -14.43
N SER A 74 -0.15 -53.63 -15.14
CA SER A 74 0.60 -53.26 -16.33
C SER A 74 -0.20 -53.61 -17.59
N SER A 75 -0.10 -52.81 -18.66
CA SER A 75 -0.31 -53.32 -20.02
C SER A 75 0.48 -52.52 -21.06
N VAL A 76 1.26 -53.30 -21.82
CA VAL A 76 2.12 -53.00 -22.97
C VAL A 76 1.29 -52.96 -24.26
N ALA A 77 1.90 -52.42 -25.33
CA ALA A 77 1.62 -52.59 -26.77
C ALA A 77 0.93 -51.35 -27.40
N SER A 78 1.22 -50.91 -28.63
CA SER A 78 2.22 -51.23 -29.65
C SER A 78 2.04 -50.20 -30.79
N ILE A 79 3.12 -49.96 -31.54
CA ILE A 79 3.24 -49.09 -32.71
C ILE A 79 2.32 -49.59 -33.86
N PRO A 80 1.84 -48.71 -34.76
CA PRO A 80 2.44 -48.73 -36.10
C PRO A 80 2.73 -47.34 -36.70
N VAL A 81 3.80 -47.36 -37.47
CA VAL A 81 4.31 -46.36 -38.41
C VAL A 81 3.33 -46.17 -39.57
N SER A 82 3.16 -44.92 -40.02
CA SER A 82 2.71 -44.64 -41.39
C SER A 82 3.42 -43.40 -41.96
N VAL A 83 4.30 -43.70 -42.91
CA VAL A 83 5.02 -42.82 -43.83
C VAL A 83 4.10 -42.36 -44.97
N SER A 84 4.19 -41.09 -45.38
CA SER A 84 4.07 -40.55 -46.75
C SER A 84 4.10 -39.01 -46.67
N ALA A 85 5.14 -38.30 -47.11
CA ALA A 85 5.63 -38.09 -48.48
C ALA A 85 4.94 -36.93 -49.22
N ALA A 86 5.76 -35.91 -49.49
CA ALA A 86 5.79 -35.00 -50.64
C ALA A 86 4.67 -33.97 -50.84
N GLY A 87 5.09 -32.70 -50.90
CA GLY A 87 4.31 -31.56 -51.37
C GLY A 87 5.11 -30.27 -51.37
N PHE A 88 6.16 -30.20 -52.20
CA PHE A 88 6.86 -28.96 -52.55
C PHE A 88 5.88 -27.97 -53.20
N SER A 89 5.80 -26.73 -52.71
CA SER A 89 5.58 -25.58 -53.59
C SER A 89 5.96 -24.25 -52.91
N ALA A 90 7.01 -23.65 -53.48
CA ALA A 90 7.30 -22.23 -53.67
C ALA A 90 7.05 -21.20 -52.54
N GLN A 91 8.17 -20.69 -52.02
CA GLN A 91 8.35 -19.33 -51.50
C GLN A 91 7.83 -18.25 -52.47
N PRO A 92 7.46 -17.06 -51.95
CA PRO A 92 8.45 -15.99 -51.97
C PRO A 92 8.63 -15.30 -50.62
N SER A 93 9.89 -14.97 -50.39
CA SER A 93 10.47 -14.17 -49.31
C SER A 93 9.77 -12.83 -49.07
N SER A 94 9.40 -12.58 -47.81
CA SER A 94 9.37 -11.22 -47.24
C SER A 94 9.70 -11.28 -45.74
N HIS A 95 10.43 -10.27 -45.29
CA HIS A 95 11.16 -10.15 -44.02
C HIS A 95 10.30 -10.34 -42.75
N PRO A 96 10.87 -10.87 -41.64
CA PRO A 96 10.19 -10.89 -40.34
C PRO A 96 10.37 -9.56 -39.61
N THR A 97 9.36 -8.70 -39.66
CA THR A 97 9.20 -7.63 -38.67
C THR A 97 8.62 -8.20 -37.38
N LEU A 98 9.42 -8.22 -36.32
CA LEU A 98 8.98 -8.42 -34.94
C LEU A 98 7.83 -7.44 -34.63
N SER A 99 6.61 -7.94 -34.53
CA SER A 99 5.45 -7.20 -34.04
C SER A 99 4.81 -7.98 -32.89
N GLY A 100 5.48 -7.92 -31.73
CA GLY A 100 4.92 -8.33 -30.46
C GLY A 100 4.50 -7.11 -29.64
N GLN A 101 3.58 -6.29 -30.17
CA GLN A 101 2.88 -5.31 -29.34
C GLN A 101 1.51 -5.88 -28.96
N PRO A 102 1.11 -5.85 -27.67
CA PRO A 102 -0.23 -6.21 -27.28
C PRO A 102 -1.19 -5.23 -27.96
N THR A 103 -2.04 -5.75 -28.84
CA THR A 103 -3.11 -4.98 -29.47
C THR A 103 -4.02 -4.45 -28.35
N LEU A 104 -3.97 -3.14 -28.15
CA LEU A 104 -4.91 -2.41 -27.31
C LEU A 104 -6.31 -2.75 -27.81
N ARG A 105 -7.07 -3.50 -27.02
CA ARG A 105 -8.48 -3.74 -27.31
C ARG A 105 -9.19 -2.39 -27.29
N SER A 106 -9.61 -1.97 -28.48
CA SER A 106 -10.38 -0.76 -28.70
C SER A 106 -11.62 -0.73 -27.81
N ALA A 107 -11.82 0.38 -27.09
CA ALA A 107 -12.94 0.64 -26.19
C ALA A 107 -14.23 0.93 -26.96
N LEU A 108 -14.69 -0.02 -27.79
CA LEU A 108 -15.90 0.12 -28.59
C LEU A 108 -16.93 -0.95 -28.24
N LYS A 109 -17.97 -0.46 -27.53
CA LYS A 109 -19.27 -1.05 -27.20
C LYS A 109 -19.25 -2.33 -26.35
N PRO A 110 -19.44 -2.23 -25.02
CA PRO A 110 -19.79 -3.40 -24.21
C PRO A 110 -21.10 -4.00 -24.74
N SER A 111 -21.14 -5.33 -24.88
CA SER A 111 -22.32 -6.04 -25.33
C SER A 111 -23.50 -5.76 -24.39
N ALA A 112 -24.68 -5.50 -24.97
CA ALA A 112 -25.88 -5.14 -24.24
C ALA A 112 -26.41 -6.23 -23.27
N SER A 113 -25.84 -7.43 -23.31
CA SER A 113 -26.20 -8.56 -22.45
C SER A 113 -25.46 -8.60 -21.10
N GLN A 114 -24.50 -7.70 -20.88
CA GLN A 114 -23.71 -7.65 -19.64
C GLN A 114 -23.71 -6.26 -19.02
N TYR A 115 -24.85 -5.55 -19.09
CA TYR A 115 -25.12 -4.43 -18.18
C TYR A 115 -25.24 -5.00 -16.77
N LYS A 116 -24.09 -5.24 -16.12
CA LYS A 116 -23.99 -5.35 -14.67
C LYS A 116 -24.72 -4.12 -14.13
N LYS A 117 -25.89 -4.36 -13.54
CA LYS A 117 -26.73 -3.32 -12.94
C LYS A 117 -25.83 -2.49 -12.04
N LEU A 118 -25.62 -1.23 -12.39
CA LEU A 118 -24.75 -0.34 -11.63
C LEU A 118 -25.21 -0.36 -10.16
N PRO A 119 -24.27 -0.28 -9.20
CA PRO A 119 -24.65 -0.11 -7.81
C PRO A 119 -25.51 1.14 -7.66
N PRO A 120 -26.34 1.23 -6.60
CA PRO A 120 -27.09 2.45 -6.32
C PRO A 120 -26.17 3.69 -6.30
N ALA A 121 -26.61 4.76 -6.95
CA ALA A 121 -25.90 6.04 -7.06
C ALA A 121 -25.29 6.54 -5.74
N VAL A 122 -26.00 6.35 -4.64
CA VAL A 122 -25.56 6.74 -3.28
C VAL A 122 -24.25 6.10 -2.82
N GLN A 123 -23.85 4.97 -3.42
CA GLN A 123 -22.64 4.23 -3.05
C GLN A 123 -21.39 4.69 -3.79
N TYR A 124 -21.54 5.43 -4.89
CA TYR A 124 -20.40 5.86 -5.72
C TYR A 124 -20.42 7.34 -6.08
N GLN A 125 -21.56 8.03 -6.03
CA GLN A 125 -21.59 9.45 -6.38
C GLN A 125 -21.04 10.31 -5.24
N HIS A 126 -19.97 11.05 -5.53
CA HIS A 126 -19.37 12.03 -4.63
C HIS A 126 -18.51 13.01 -5.45
N PRO A 127 -18.48 14.32 -5.13
CA PRO A 127 -17.66 15.29 -5.88
C PRO A 127 -16.16 15.03 -5.75
N ASP A 128 -15.73 14.49 -4.61
CA ASP A 128 -14.33 14.09 -4.40
C ASP A 128 -13.97 12.84 -5.25
N PRO A 129 -12.91 12.91 -6.08
CA PRO A 129 -12.57 11.84 -7.01
C PRO A 129 -12.02 10.59 -6.34
N LEU A 130 -11.45 10.69 -5.14
CA LEU A 130 -10.95 9.53 -4.40
C LEU A 130 -12.12 8.78 -3.74
N LEU A 131 -13.01 9.50 -3.05
CA LEU A 131 -14.12 8.88 -2.31
C LEU A 131 -15.10 8.10 -3.20
N ARG A 132 -15.40 8.59 -4.41
CA ARG A 132 -16.30 7.88 -5.35
C ARG A 132 -15.79 6.52 -5.83
N ARG A 133 -14.49 6.30 -5.70
CA ARG A 133 -13.83 5.03 -6.07
C ARG A 133 -13.75 4.05 -4.91
N LEU A 134 -14.32 4.40 -3.76
CA LEU A 134 -14.39 3.49 -2.62
C LEU A 134 -15.75 2.78 -2.60
N ARG A 135 -15.74 1.53 -2.14
CA ARG A 135 -16.96 0.81 -1.76
C ARG A 135 -16.89 0.57 -0.27
N LEU A 136 -17.73 1.31 0.45
CA LEU A 136 -17.68 1.40 1.91
C LEU A 136 -18.90 0.73 2.53
N VAL A 137 -18.64 0.01 3.61
CA VAL A 137 -19.65 -0.67 4.42
C VAL A 137 -19.51 -0.30 5.89
N ASP A 138 -20.61 -0.41 6.63
CA ASP A 138 -20.60 -0.34 8.10
C ASP A 138 -20.14 -1.66 8.73
N GLU A 139 -20.11 -1.70 10.06
CA GLU A 139 -19.77 -2.92 10.84
C GLU A 139 -20.68 -4.13 10.54
N ARG A 140 -21.87 -3.90 9.96
CA ARG A 140 -22.85 -4.92 9.60
C ARG A 140 -22.80 -5.30 8.13
N GLY A 141 -21.88 -4.72 7.35
CA GLY A 141 -21.77 -4.93 5.91
C GLY A 141 -22.75 -4.12 5.06
N LYS A 142 -23.50 -3.18 5.65
CA LYS A 142 -24.44 -2.33 4.91
C LYS A 142 -23.69 -1.21 4.18
N ALA A 143 -24.04 -1.00 2.92
CA ALA A 143 -23.45 0.05 2.10
C ALA A 143 -23.63 1.45 2.71
N ILE A 144 -22.57 2.26 2.64
CA ILE A 144 -22.57 3.64 3.10
C ILE A 144 -23.01 4.58 1.98
N ASN A 145 -23.86 5.56 2.31
CA ASN A 145 -24.15 6.68 1.42
C ASN A 145 -23.00 7.69 1.52
N LEU A 146 -22.21 7.83 0.45
CA LEU A 146 -20.99 8.65 0.45
C LEU A 146 -21.29 10.13 0.73
N ARG A 147 -22.28 10.73 0.04
CA ARG A 147 -22.63 12.15 0.21
C ARG A 147 -23.12 12.47 1.63
N LYS A 148 -23.86 11.54 2.25
CA LYS A 148 -24.33 11.72 3.63
C LYS A 148 -23.22 11.53 4.64
N HIS A 149 -22.36 10.52 4.46
CA HIS A 149 -21.31 10.20 5.42
C HIS A 149 -20.13 11.19 5.37
N PHE A 150 -19.75 11.61 4.16
CA PHE A 150 -18.70 12.60 3.89
C PHE A 150 -19.31 13.95 3.46
N GLY A 151 -20.31 14.41 4.23
CA GLY A 151 -20.98 15.68 3.96
C GLY A 151 -20.07 16.90 4.11
N ARG A 152 -20.66 18.10 3.98
CA ARG A 152 -19.93 19.39 3.94
C ARG A 152 -19.09 19.70 5.19
N ASP A 153 -19.44 19.11 6.32
CA ASP A 153 -18.75 19.35 7.59
C ASP A 153 -17.44 18.55 7.72
N VAL A 154 -17.29 17.48 6.93
CA VAL A 154 -16.07 16.65 6.96
C VAL A 154 -14.90 17.41 6.35
N LYS A 155 -13.85 17.61 7.14
CA LYS A 155 -12.61 18.29 6.73
C LYS A 155 -11.54 17.29 6.33
N CYS A 156 -11.44 16.21 7.08
CA CYS A 156 -10.39 15.22 6.91
C CYS A 156 -10.92 13.80 6.91
N VAL A 157 -10.33 12.97 6.06
CA VAL A 157 -10.56 11.53 5.99
C VAL A 157 -9.27 10.81 6.33
N GLY A 158 -9.28 10.01 7.39
CA GLY A 158 -8.19 9.13 7.77
C GLY A 158 -8.31 7.77 7.06
N PHE A 159 -7.32 7.39 6.25
CA PHE A 159 -7.21 6.04 5.72
C PHE A 159 -6.37 5.21 6.68
N TYR A 160 -7.04 4.32 7.42
CA TYR A 160 -6.41 3.50 8.44
C TYR A 160 -6.15 2.09 7.92
N PHE A 161 -4.91 1.85 7.50
CA PHE A 161 -4.42 0.55 7.06
C PHE A 161 -4.03 -0.27 8.28
N SER A 162 -4.72 -1.39 8.50
CA SER A 162 -4.43 -2.23 9.66
C SER A 162 -4.76 -3.69 9.41
N SER A 163 -4.15 -4.53 10.24
CA SER A 163 -4.46 -5.94 10.36
C SER A 163 -4.69 -6.28 11.83
N GLN A 164 -5.64 -7.18 12.12
CA GLN A 164 -5.85 -7.72 13.46
C GLN A 164 -4.94 -8.90 13.81
N TRP A 165 -4.37 -9.58 12.82
CA TRP A 165 -3.40 -10.67 13.07
C TRP A 165 -2.02 -10.12 13.50
N ALA A 166 -1.70 -8.89 13.13
CA ALA A 166 -0.53 -8.18 13.65
C ALA A 166 -0.75 -7.89 15.14
N GLY A 167 0.06 -8.47 16.03
CA GLY A 167 -0.08 -8.36 17.49
C GLY A 167 0.04 -6.93 18.08
N GLN A 168 0.63 -6.77 19.26
CA GLN A 168 0.92 -5.43 19.79
C GLN A 168 1.88 -4.69 18.83
N PRO A 169 1.71 -3.38 18.53
CA PRO A 169 1.04 -2.33 19.31
C PRO A 169 -0.40 -1.97 18.86
N LEU A 170 -1.11 -2.86 18.15
CA LEU A 170 -2.39 -2.55 17.51
C LEU A 170 -3.47 -1.95 18.44
N LYS A 171 -3.53 -2.42 19.69
CA LYS A 171 -4.55 -1.97 20.66
C LYS A 171 -4.43 -0.47 20.96
N GLU A 172 -3.20 0.04 21.04
CA GLU A 172 -2.94 1.45 21.29
C GLU A 172 -3.36 2.30 20.09
N TYR A 173 -3.01 1.88 18.88
CA TYR A 173 -3.42 2.54 17.63
C TYR A 173 -4.95 2.64 17.54
N HIS A 174 -5.64 1.51 17.74
CA HIS A 174 -7.11 1.47 17.75
C HIS A 174 -7.70 2.46 18.75
N LYS A 175 -7.19 2.47 19.98
CA LYS A 175 -7.69 3.34 21.05
C LYS A 175 -7.48 4.82 20.69
N THR A 176 -6.27 5.18 20.25
CA THR A 176 -5.90 6.55 19.93
C THR A 176 -6.72 7.10 18.76
N ILE A 177 -6.86 6.33 17.67
CA ILE A 177 -7.67 6.73 16.51
C ILE A 177 -9.15 6.82 16.89
N THR A 178 -9.67 5.85 17.66
CA THR A 178 -11.07 5.87 18.14
C THR A 178 -11.35 7.14 18.94
N ASN A 179 -10.49 7.46 19.91
CA ASN A 179 -10.64 8.65 20.74
C ASN A 179 -10.59 9.94 19.89
N PHE A 180 -9.72 9.98 18.88
CA PHE A 180 -9.63 11.12 17.97
C PHE A 180 -10.92 11.28 17.14
N CYS A 181 -11.49 10.20 16.60
CA CYS A 181 -12.80 10.24 15.93
C CYS A 181 -13.91 10.73 16.87
N LEU A 182 -13.92 10.28 18.13
CA LEU A 182 -14.95 10.68 19.11
C LEU A 182 -14.85 12.16 19.49
N ARG A 183 -13.66 12.76 19.45
CA ARG A 183 -13.46 14.20 19.67
C ARG A 183 -13.84 15.05 18.45
N HIS A 184 -13.78 14.49 17.24
CA HIS A 184 -14.11 15.17 15.99
C HIS A 184 -15.18 14.42 15.17
N PRO A 185 -16.35 14.09 15.74
CA PRO A 185 -17.27 13.10 15.20
C PRO A 185 -17.87 13.47 13.84
N ASN A 186 -18.00 14.77 13.55
CA ASN A 186 -18.57 15.26 12.29
C ASN A 186 -17.52 15.74 11.28
N GLU A 187 -16.29 15.99 11.73
CA GLU A 187 -15.27 16.66 10.93
C GLU A 187 -14.15 15.71 10.48
N PHE A 188 -13.86 14.68 11.28
CA PHE A 188 -12.86 13.65 10.98
C PHE A 188 -13.53 12.29 10.83
N LYS A 189 -13.48 11.73 9.64
CA LYS A 189 -13.99 10.38 9.35
C LYS A 189 -12.83 9.45 9.07
N VAL A 190 -12.97 8.19 9.45
CA VAL A 190 -11.95 7.16 9.20
C VAL A 190 -12.53 6.07 8.31
N VAL A 191 -11.74 5.69 7.31
CA VAL A 191 -11.96 4.54 6.43
C VAL A 191 -10.92 3.48 6.82
N TYR A 192 -11.41 2.36 7.36
CA TYR A 192 -10.61 1.20 7.68
C TYR A 192 -10.31 0.39 6.41
N VAL A 193 -9.02 0.16 6.17
CA VAL A 193 -8.53 -0.62 5.04
C VAL A 193 -7.80 -1.84 5.60
N SER A 194 -8.48 -2.98 5.61
CA SER A 194 -7.90 -4.21 6.15
C SER A 194 -6.87 -4.79 5.21
N VAL A 195 -5.70 -5.12 5.77
CA VAL A 195 -4.65 -5.93 5.14
C VAL A 195 -4.64 -7.37 5.69
N ASP A 196 -5.73 -7.78 6.36
CA ASP A 196 -5.89 -9.16 6.84
C ASP A 196 -6.09 -10.11 5.66
N VAL A 197 -5.68 -11.36 5.86
CA VAL A 197 -5.90 -12.46 4.90
C VAL A 197 -7.26 -13.12 5.15
N ASP A 198 -7.72 -13.18 6.40
CA ASP A 198 -9.00 -13.80 6.77
C ASP A 198 -10.10 -12.78 7.08
N GLU A 199 -11.32 -13.10 6.66
CA GLU A 199 -12.49 -12.25 6.89
C GLU A 199 -12.83 -12.11 8.39
N GLN A 200 -12.53 -13.14 9.20
CA GLN A 200 -12.76 -13.10 10.65
C GLN A 200 -11.98 -11.95 11.33
N TRP A 201 -10.73 -11.74 10.90
CA TRP A 201 -9.86 -10.69 11.43
C TRP A 201 -10.30 -9.32 10.95
N TYR A 202 -10.71 -9.22 9.68
CA TYR A 202 -11.38 -8.03 9.16
C TYR A 202 -12.61 -7.65 9.98
N LYS A 203 -13.53 -8.59 10.23
CA LYS A 203 -14.75 -8.38 11.03
C LYS A 203 -14.42 -7.96 12.47
N ALA A 204 -13.40 -8.56 13.09
CA ALA A 204 -12.92 -8.16 14.40
C ALA A 204 -12.38 -6.72 14.43
N GLY A 205 -11.72 -6.29 13.35
CA GLY A 205 -11.13 -4.95 13.23
C GLY A 205 -12.14 -3.81 13.11
N ILE A 206 -13.36 -4.10 12.64
CA ILE A 206 -14.42 -3.10 12.44
C ILE A 206 -15.49 -3.13 13.55
N LYS A 207 -15.61 -4.24 14.29
CA LYS A 207 -16.67 -4.44 15.29
C LYS A 207 -16.62 -3.38 16.40
N GLY A 208 -17.71 -2.63 16.56
CA GLY A 208 -17.83 -1.61 17.61
C GLY A 208 -16.86 -0.45 17.46
N LYS A 209 -16.41 -0.16 16.22
CA LYS A 209 -15.51 0.95 15.93
C LYS A 209 -16.25 2.11 15.27
N PRO A 210 -15.80 3.37 15.46
CA PRO A 210 -16.49 4.54 14.91
C PRO A 210 -16.20 4.76 13.42
N TRP A 211 -15.46 3.86 12.77
CA TRP A 211 -15.07 3.97 11.37
C TRP A 211 -15.89 3.05 10.48
N VAL A 212 -15.94 3.41 9.19
CA VAL A 212 -16.46 2.55 8.13
C VAL A 212 -15.30 1.79 7.50
N SER A 213 -15.56 0.71 6.78
CA SER A 213 -14.52 -0.08 6.12
C SER A 213 -14.71 -0.18 4.63
N MET A 214 -13.60 -0.34 3.91
CA MET A 214 -13.66 -0.86 2.55
C MET A 214 -14.21 -2.28 2.56
N VAL A 215 -15.03 -2.60 1.56
CA VAL A 215 -15.63 -3.93 1.44
C VAL A 215 -14.57 -5.02 1.29
N TRP A 216 -14.80 -6.16 1.94
CA TRP A 216 -13.91 -7.32 1.90
C TRP A 216 -13.90 -8.01 0.54
N THR A 217 -15.06 -8.14 -0.11
CA THR A 217 -15.24 -8.84 -1.39
C THR A 217 -14.90 -7.94 -2.59
N ASP A 218 -13.68 -7.42 -2.58
CA ASP A 218 -13.12 -6.49 -3.56
C ASP A 218 -12.06 -7.14 -4.48
N GLY A 219 -11.90 -8.46 -4.40
CA GLY A 219 -10.90 -9.22 -5.13
C GLY A 219 -9.47 -9.14 -4.54
N SER A 220 -9.27 -8.51 -3.38
CA SER A 220 -7.96 -8.45 -2.72
C SER A 220 -7.61 -9.72 -1.94
N SER A 221 -8.62 -10.49 -1.49
CA SER A 221 -8.41 -11.67 -0.66
C SER A 221 -8.38 -12.95 -1.52
N PRO A 222 -7.52 -13.92 -1.21
CA PRO A 222 -7.53 -15.21 -1.89
C PRO A 222 -8.88 -15.91 -1.63
N ASP A 223 -9.47 -16.46 -2.68
CA ASP A 223 -10.73 -17.19 -2.56
C ASP A 223 -10.46 -18.53 -1.87
N PRO A 224 -11.12 -18.85 -0.73
CA PRO A 224 -10.95 -20.15 -0.08
C PRO A 224 -11.41 -21.32 -0.96
N SER A 225 -12.18 -21.07 -2.04
CA SER A 225 -12.58 -22.09 -3.01
C SER A 225 -11.62 -22.25 -4.20
N SER A 226 -10.59 -21.39 -4.31
CA SER A 226 -9.58 -21.47 -5.39
C SER A 226 -8.36 -22.33 -5.04
N SER A 227 -8.33 -22.92 -3.85
CA SER A 227 -7.26 -23.83 -3.42
C SER A 227 -7.45 -25.27 -3.94
N GLU A 228 -7.67 -25.42 -5.24
CA GLU A 228 -7.44 -26.68 -5.95
C GLU A 228 -6.29 -26.48 -6.95
N THR A 229 -5.06 -26.71 -6.45
CA THR A 229 -3.82 -27.09 -7.15
C THR A 229 -3.19 -26.14 -8.20
N PRO A 230 -1.90 -25.78 -8.09
CA PRO A 230 -1.13 -25.21 -9.19
C PRO A 230 -0.67 -26.35 -10.11
N SER A 231 -1.52 -26.75 -11.06
CA SER A 231 -1.11 -27.66 -12.13
C SER A 231 -0.69 -26.83 -13.34
N SER A 232 0.61 -26.83 -13.61
CA SER A 232 1.22 -26.47 -14.88
C SER A 232 0.35 -26.90 -16.07
N ALA A 233 -0.14 -25.95 -16.85
CA ALA A 233 -0.78 -26.23 -18.13
C ALA A 233 -0.14 -25.34 -19.20
N THR A 234 0.94 -25.87 -19.75
CA THR A 234 1.40 -25.57 -21.11
C THR A 234 0.21 -25.63 -22.06
N THR A 235 0.02 -24.53 -22.77
CA THR A 235 -0.52 -24.39 -24.12
C THR A 235 -1.00 -25.69 -24.78
N THR A 236 -2.31 -25.82 -25.01
CA THR A 236 -2.96 -25.97 -26.33
C THR A 236 -4.44 -26.30 -26.09
N ALA A 237 -5.29 -25.28 -25.97
CA ALA A 237 -6.74 -25.45 -25.95
C ALA A 237 -7.33 -24.73 -27.16
N THR A 238 -7.94 -25.52 -28.04
CA THR A 238 -8.69 -25.11 -29.23
C THR A 238 -9.82 -24.15 -28.85
N GLN A 239 -9.92 -23.05 -29.59
CA GLN A 239 -10.79 -21.88 -29.40
C GLN A 239 -12.32 -22.15 -29.49
N LYS A 240 -12.77 -23.42 -29.44
CA LYS A 240 -14.17 -23.78 -29.73
C LYS A 240 -15.00 -24.26 -28.53
N ASP A 241 -14.37 -24.61 -27.40
CA ASP A 241 -15.08 -25.11 -26.21
C ASP A 241 -14.98 -24.21 -24.97
N LEU A 242 -14.49 -22.97 -25.11
CA LEU A 242 -14.26 -22.02 -24.00
C LEU A 242 -15.52 -21.25 -23.55
N ALA A 243 -16.73 -21.73 -23.86
CA ALA A 243 -17.99 -21.01 -23.60
C ALA A 243 -18.83 -21.58 -22.44
N ALA A 244 -18.38 -22.63 -21.74
CA ALA A 244 -19.23 -23.33 -20.77
C ALA A 244 -18.53 -23.82 -19.50
N MET A 245 -17.63 -23.03 -18.91
CA MET A 245 -17.17 -23.25 -17.54
C MET A 245 -17.35 -21.96 -16.73
N PRO A 246 -18.39 -21.85 -15.88
CA PRO A 246 -18.47 -20.79 -14.90
C PRO A 246 -17.45 -21.14 -13.81
N HIS A 247 -16.19 -20.72 -13.98
CA HIS A 247 -15.34 -20.57 -12.80
C HIS A 247 -16.10 -19.59 -11.88
N PRO A 248 -16.44 -19.99 -10.64
CA PRO A 248 -17.06 -19.07 -9.70
C PRO A 248 -15.97 -18.09 -9.29
N SER A 249 -15.75 -17.05 -10.09
CA SER A 249 -14.99 -15.89 -9.64
C SER A 249 -15.63 -15.45 -8.34
N ALA A 250 -14.86 -15.44 -7.24
CA ALA A 250 -15.30 -14.99 -5.91
C ALA A 250 -16.35 -13.89 -6.05
N ALA A 251 -17.53 -14.07 -5.45
CA ALA A 251 -18.65 -13.16 -5.63
C ALA A 251 -18.25 -11.73 -5.23
N LEU A 252 -17.89 -10.91 -6.23
CA LEU A 252 -17.47 -9.53 -6.02
C LEU A 252 -18.65 -8.72 -5.51
N TYR A 253 -18.36 -7.73 -4.65
CA TYR A 253 -19.39 -6.84 -4.13
C TYR A 253 -20.15 -6.17 -5.28
N ASN A 254 -21.48 -6.32 -5.29
CA ASN A 254 -22.37 -5.88 -6.38
C ASN A 254 -21.94 -6.38 -7.79
N ALA A 255 -21.19 -7.48 -7.88
CA ALA A 255 -20.54 -7.95 -9.10
C ALA A 255 -19.65 -6.89 -9.79
N GLU A 256 -19.21 -5.85 -9.09
CA GLU A 256 -18.38 -4.78 -9.64
C GLU A 256 -16.97 -5.27 -9.93
N ASN A 257 -16.35 -4.75 -10.99
CA ASN A 257 -14.95 -5.06 -11.30
C ASN A 257 -14.05 -4.06 -10.57
N PHE A 258 -13.39 -4.48 -9.49
CA PHE A 258 -12.45 -3.63 -8.75
C PHE A 258 -11.11 -3.52 -9.48
N LEU A 259 -10.50 -2.34 -9.42
CA LEU A 259 -9.14 -2.13 -9.90
C LEU A 259 -8.18 -2.74 -8.88
N LEU A 260 -7.33 -3.67 -9.32
CA LEU A 260 -6.33 -4.36 -8.49
C LEU A 260 -4.96 -3.67 -8.56
N ALA A 261 -4.04 -4.05 -7.67
CA ALA A 261 -2.68 -3.52 -7.68
C ALA A 261 -1.95 -3.89 -8.98
N GLY A 262 -1.20 -2.94 -9.55
CA GLY A 262 -0.48 -3.13 -10.81
C GLY A 262 -1.34 -2.96 -12.07
N GLU A 263 -2.67 -2.93 -11.95
CA GLU A 263 -3.53 -2.62 -13.10
C GLU A 263 -3.49 -1.12 -13.45
N ALA A 264 -3.52 -0.83 -14.76
CA ALA A 264 -3.55 0.55 -15.25
C ALA A 264 -4.90 1.22 -14.97
N ASP A 265 -4.85 2.40 -14.36
CA ASP A 265 -6.03 3.19 -14.02
C ASP A 265 -6.49 4.07 -15.20
N ILE A 266 -7.21 3.48 -16.15
CA ILE A 266 -7.70 4.20 -17.34
C ILE A 266 -8.72 5.31 -17.00
N ASP A 267 -9.39 5.21 -15.85
CA ASP A 267 -10.43 6.12 -15.41
C ASP A 267 -9.88 7.33 -14.63
N GLU A 268 -8.57 7.39 -14.36
CA GLU A 268 -7.96 8.45 -13.55
C GLU A 268 -8.16 9.84 -14.19
N SER A 269 -7.98 9.94 -15.50
CA SER A 269 -8.19 11.20 -16.23
C SER A 269 -9.63 11.68 -16.16
N LEU A 270 -10.60 10.77 -16.30
CA LEU A 270 -12.03 11.05 -16.17
C LEU A 270 -12.38 11.49 -14.74
N SER A 271 -11.68 10.95 -13.74
CA SER A 271 -11.89 11.31 -12.35
C SER A 271 -11.51 12.77 -12.05
N HIS A 272 -10.60 13.37 -12.81
CA HIS A 272 -10.20 14.76 -12.64
C HIS A 272 -11.06 15.74 -13.43
N SER A 273 -11.64 15.32 -14.56
CA SER A 273 -12.49 16.18 -15.39
C SER A 273 -13.94 16.25 -14.91
N ASP A 274 -14.46 15.16 -14.33
CA ASP A 274 -15.84 15.15 -13.82
C ASP A 274 -15.95 15.81 -12.45
N THR A 275 -16.36 17.08 -12.45
CA THR A 275 -16.63 17.88 -11.24
C THR A 275 -18.01 17.58 -10.62
N SER A 276 -18.94 16.99 -11.38
CA SER A 276 -20.29 16.67 -10.88
C SER A 276 -20.29 15.51 -9.87
N GLY A 277 -19.31 14.61 -10.03
CA GLY A 277 -19.19 13.39 -9.25
C GLY A 277 -20.28 12.36 -9.57
N GLU A 278 -20.92 12.47 -10.74
CA GLU A 278 -21.99 11.58 -11.18
C GLU A 278 -21.48 10.41 -12.03
N ALA A 279 -20.33 10.57 -12.68
CA ALA A 279 -19.75 9.53 -13.51
C ALA A 279 -19.37 8.32 -12.63
N TYR A 280 -19.81 7.15 -13.08
CA TYR A 280 -19.36 5.89 -12.50
C TYR A 280 -17.91 5.65 -12.92
N LEU A 281 -17.06 5.39 -11.93
CA LEU A 281 -15.67 5.01 -12.13
C LEU A 281 -15.44 3.62 -11.53
N ARG A 282 -14.48 2.89 -12.10
CA ARG A 282 -14.06 1.60 -11.55
C ARG A 282 -13.57 1.79 -10.11
N PRO A 283 -14.13 1.05 -9.12
CA PRO A 283 -13.74 1.19 -7.72
C PRO A 283 -12.35 0.63 -7.46
N PHE A 284 -11.65 1.17 -6.47
CA PHE A 284 -10.38 0.65 -5.97
C PHE A 284 -10.61 -0.52 -5.03
N SER A 285 -9.84 -1.59 -5.23
CA SER A 285 -9.68 -2.60 -4.18
C SER A 285 -8.79 -2.08 -3.05
N ARG A 286 -8.82 -2.74 -1.90
CA ARG A 286 -7.96 -2.47 -0.75
C ARG A 286 -6.49 -2.58 -1.13
N VAL A 287 -6.10 -3.62 -1.88
CA VAL A 287 -4.71 -3.80 -2.32
C VAL A 287 -4.28 -2.72 -3.31
N HIS A 288 -5.18 -2.29 -4.21
CA HIS A 288 -4.89 -1.18 -5.12
C HIS A 288 -4.74 0.13 -4.36
N LEU A 289 -5.63 0.44 -3.42
CA LEU A 289 -5.53 1.66 -2.61
C LEU A 289 -4.23 1.67 -1.80
N ALA A 290 -3.85 0.55 -1.20
CA ALA A 290 -2.57 0.41 -0.49
C ALA A 290 -1.37 0.66 -1.42
N SER A 291 -1.38 0.10 -2.62
CA SER A 291 -0.34 0.32 -3.64
C SER A 291 -0.30 1.78 -4.11
N LYS A 292 -1.46 2.37 -4.43
CA LYS A 292 -1.61 3.77 -4.86
C LYS A 292 -1.12 4.75 -3.80
N LEU A 293 -1.31 4.42 -2.53
CA LEU A 293 -0.84 5.22 -1.41
C LEU A 293 0.56 4.83 -0.88
N ASN A 294 1.25 3.93 -1.57
CA ASN A 294 2.59 3.42 -1.22
C ASN A 294 2.69 2.94 0.25
N ILE A 295 1.68 2.20 0.70
CA ILE A 295 1.63 1.64 2.05
C ILE A 295 2.50 0.38 2.10
N ILE A 296 3.64 0.50 2.79
CA ILE A 296 4.62 -0.59 2.92
C ILE A 296 4.41 -1.47 4.16
N ALA A 297 3.68 -0.97 5.16
CA ALA A 297 3.49 -1.65 6.43
C ALA A 297 2.17 -1.23 7.10
N ALA A 298 1.65 -2.11 7.95
CA ALA A 298 0.51 -1.85 8.83
C ALA A 298 0.94 -2.08 10.30
N PRO A 299 0.41 -1.33 11.28
CA PRO A 299 -0.62 -0.29 11.13
C PRO A 299 -0.06 1.04 10.59
N THR A 300 -0.78 1.66 9.64
CA THR A 300 -0.47 2.98 9.08
C THR A 300 -1.73 3.82 8.97
N LEU A 301 -1.67 5.09 9.41
CA LEU A 301 -2.74 6.06 9.22
C LEU A 301 -2.25 7.15 8.24
N CYS A 302 -3.00 7.34 7.16
CA CYS A 302 -2.83 8.47 6.26
C CYS A 302 -3.98 9.45 6.43
N VAL A 303 -3.74 10.75 6.23
CA VAL A 303 -4.76 11.79 6.36
C VAL A 303 -4.92 12.53 5.05
N TYR A 304 -6.14 12.50 4.54
CA TYR A 304 -6.58 13.20 3.36
C TYR A 304 -7.42 14.41 3.76
N HIS A 305 -7.09 15.58 3.20
CA HIS A 305 -7.89 16.78 3.39
C HIS A 305 -8.91 16.89 2.26
N LEU A 306 -10.18 16.72 2.62
CA LEU A 306 -11.29 16.60 1.68
C LEU A 306 -11.53 17.90 0.89
N PRO A 307 -11.53 19.11 1.49
CA PRO A 307 -11.74 20.35 0.74
C PRO A 307 -10.66 20.64 -0.31
N SER A 308 -9.40 20.29 -0.04
CA SER A 308 -8.30 20.55 -0.99
C SER A 308 -8.00 19.37 -1.91
N GLY A 309 -8.59 18.20 -1.65
CA GLY A 309 -8.29 16.96 -2.35
C GLY A 309 -6.83 16.49 -2.22
N LYS A 310 -6.15 16.76 -1.10
CA LYS A 310 -4.70 16.50 -0.94
C LYS A 310 -4.40 15.59 0.25
N MET A 311 -3.42 14.70 0.10
CA MET A 311 -2.85 13.93 1.20
C MET A 311 -1.94 14.82 2.05
N LEU A 312 -2.30 15.01 3.33
CA LEU A 312 -1.55 15.82 4.29
C LEU A 312 -0.42 15.03 4.92
N ASP A 313 -0.72 13.84 5.43
CA ASP A 313 0.23 12.98 6.13
C ASP A 313 0.06 11.54 5.64
N TRP A 314 1.18 10.87 5.39
CA TRP A 314 1.22 9.51 4.85
C TRP A 314 1.48 8.47 5.94
N ASN A 315 2.08 8.89 7.06
CA ASN A 315 2.38 8.01 8.18
C ASN A 315 2.26 8.81 9.48
N VAL A 316 1.01 9.02 9.90
CA VAL A 316 0.71 9.75 11.12
C VAL A 316 1.27 8.99 12.31
N ARG A 317 2.25 9.60 12.99
CA ARG A 317 2.75 9.09 14.26
C ARG A 317 1.68 9.25 15.33
N MET A 318 1.40 8.18 16.09
CA MET A 318 0.37 8.21 17.15
C MET A 318 0.59 9.32 18.18
N ALA A 319 1.85 9.71 18.44
CA ALA A 319 2.18 10.84 19.31
C ALA A 319 1.57 12.19 18.88
N LYS A 320 1.18 12.35 17.60
CA LYS A 320 0.47 13.54 17.10
C LYS A 320 -1.00 13.56 17.53
N LEU A 321 -1.59 12.38 17.74
CA LEU A 321 -2.98 12.21 18.13
C LEU A 321 -3.19 12.21 19.66
N ASN A 322 -2.10 12.34 20.43
CA ASN A 322 -2.16 12.40 21.88
C ASN A 322 -2.81 13.70 22.38
N PRO A 323 -3.49 13.69 23.54
CA PRO A 323 -4.15 14.86 24.13
C PRO A 323 -3.33 16.14 24.18
N SER A 324 -2.02 16.04 24.36
CA SER A 324 -1.12 17.20 24.44
C SER A 324 -0.84 17.89 23.10
N ARG A 325 -0.98 17.17 21.97
CA ARG A 325 -0.61 17.66 20.62
C ARG A 325 -1.75 17.62 19.61
N GLU A 326 -2.84 16.94 19.95
CA GLU A 326 -3.97 16.73 19.04
C GLU A 326 -4.60 18.04 18.58
N ALA A 327 -4.68 19.06 19.43
CA ALA A 327 -5.31 20.34 19.10
C ALA A 327 -4.56 21.07 17.98
N ASP A 328 -3.24 21.23 18.10
CA ASP A 328 -2.37 21.82 17.05
C ASP A 328 -2.34 20.94 15.79
N THR A 329 -2.29 19.61 15.96
CA THR A 329 -2.36 18.66 14.84
C THR A 329 -3.67 18.83 14.06
N TRP A 330 -4.79 18.94 14.77
CA TRP A 330 -6.12 19.09 14.21
C TRP A 330 -6.29 20.46 13.53
N GLU A 331 -5.87 21.54 14.18
CA GLU A 331 -5.95 22.90 13.61
C GLU A 331 -5.22 22.97 12.25
N ARG A 332 -4.04 22.38 12.16
CA ARG A 332 -3.29 22.31 10.89
C ARG A 332 -3.98 21.46 9.85
N TRP A 333 -4.53 20.31 10.24
CA TRP A 333 -5.27 19.44 9.31
C TRP A 333 -6.53 20.11 8.77
N GLN A 334 -7.28 20.84 9.59
CA GLN A 334 -8.44 21.62 9.16
C GLN A 334 -8.07 22.72 8.15
N LYS A 335 -6.87 23.30 8.27
CA LYS A 335 -6.34 24.28 7.32
C LYS A 335 -5.78 23.65 6.03
N GLY A 336 -5.74 22.32 5.93
CA GLY A 336 -5.10 21.61 4.82
C GLY A 336 -3.57 21.68 4.86
N GLU A 337 -2.99 21.95 6.03
CA GLU A 337 -1.54 22.03 6.23
C GLU A 337 -0.99 20.68 6.70
N LYS A 338 0.23 20.36 6.25
CA LYS A 338 0.94 19.20 6.77
C LYS A 338 1.42 19.50 8.19
N VAL A 339 1.17 18.58 9.11
CA VAL A 339 1.73 18.67 10.46
C VAL A 339 3.22 18.40 10.35
N ALA A 340 4.03 19.44 10.48
CA ALA A 340 5.48 19.35 10.42
C ALA A 340 5.95 18.17 11.29
N SER A 341 6.68 17.24 10.70
CA SER A 341 7.38 16.20 11.45
C SER A 341 8.33 16.92 12.39
N ALA A 342 8.02 16.95 13.70
CA ALA A 342 8.78 17.60 14.78
C ALA A 342 10.00 18.36 14.23
N GLY A 343 9.75 19.59 13.74
CA GLY A 343 10.76 20.32 12.99
C GLY A 343 12.02 20.44 13.86
N VAL A 344 13.18 20.69 13.25
CA VAL A 344 14.42 20.92 14.00
C VAL A 344 14.19 21.92 15.14
N ILE A 345 13.33 22.93 14.92
CA ILE A 345 12.90 23.90 15.93
C ILE A 345 12.20 23.25 17.14
N ASP A 346 11.32 22.26 16.93
CA ASP A 346 10.61 21.53 17.98
C ASP A 346 11.59 20.67 18.80
N VAL A 347 12.60 20.09 18.14
CA VAL A 347 13.69 19.34 18.78
C VAL A 347 14.60 20.28 19.58
N VAL A 348 14.92 21.46 19.02
CA VAL A 348 15.71 22.51 19.68
C VAL A 348 15.00 23.02 20.92
N ALA A 349 13.71 23.33 20.82
CA ALA A 349 12.89 23.80 21.94
C ALA A 349 12.82 22.77 23.07
N ARG A 350 12.80 21.47 22.73
CA ARG A 350 12.70 20.39 23.73
C ARG A 350 14.02 20.03 24.39
N ARG A 351 15.16 20.27 23.73
CA ARG A 351 16.50 19.94 24.23
C ARG A 351 17.48 21.11 24.02
N PRO A 352 17.19 22.31 24.56
CA PRO A 352 17.98 23.50 24.27
C PRO A 352 19.44 23.33 24.67
N PHE A 353 19.69 22.66 25.80
CA PHE A 353 21.04 22.41 26.31
C PHE A 353 21.90 21.56 25.36
N THR A 354 21.32 20.56 24.69
CA THR A 354 22.05 19.72 23.73
C THR A 354 22.53 20.54 22.53
N PHE A 355 21.69 21.46 22.03
CA PHE A 355 22.08 22.34 20.94
C PHE A 355 23.08 23.41 21.39
N VAL A 356 22.92 23.97 22.60
CA VAL A 356 23.90 24.89 23.18
C VAL A 356 25.28 24.21 23.29
N LEU A 357 25.34 22.98 23.83
CA LEU A 357 26.58 22.21 23.88
C LEU A 357 27.15 21.92 22.49
N PHE A 358 26.31 21.60 21.52
CA PHE A 358 26.73 21.39 20.13
C PHE A 358 27.35 22.67 19.54
N PHE A 359 26.73 23.83 19.75
CA PHE A 359 27.28 25.12 19.31
C PHE A 359 28.59 25.47 20.03
N ILE A 360 28.67 25.26 21.34
CA ILE A 360 29.92 25.44 22.10
C ILE A 360 31.01 24.52 21.55
N SER A 361 30.67 23.27 21.21
CA SER A 361 31.61 22.30 20.64
C SER A 361 32.10 22.75 19.25
N ILE A 362 31.23 23.30 18.41
CA ILE A 362 31.61 23.86 17.10
C ILE A 362 32.51 25.09 17.28
N ILE A 363 32.16 26.01 18.19
CA ILE A 363 32.95 27.21 18.47
C ILE A 363 34.34 26.81 18.97
N TYR A 364 34.40 25.87 19.92
CA TYR A 364 35.67 25.34 20.43
C TYR A 364 36.50 24.67 19.32
N PHE A 365 35.86 23.87 18.47
CA PHE A 365 36.54 23.23 17.34
C PHE A 365 37.12 24.26 16.36
N LEU A 366 36.36 25.29 16.01
CA LEU A 366 36.82 26.38 15.14
C LEU A 366 37.94 27.18 15.81
N PHE A 367 37.83 27.46 17.11
CA PHE A 367 38.86 28.15 17.88
C PHE A 367 40.18 27.37 17.87
N VAL A 368 40.16 26.07 18.17
CA VAL A 368 41.36 25.21 18.12
C VAL A 368 41.94 25.16 16.70
N ARG A 369 41.09 25.13 15.66
CA ARG A 369 41.55 25.09 14.27
C ARG A 369 42.24 26.38 13.83
N ILE A 370 41.85 27.53 14.36
CA ILE A 370 42.43 28.84 14.02
C ILE A 370 43.62 29.18 14.93
N ALA A 371 43.48 28.97 16.23
CA ALA A 371 44.47 29.37 17.23
C ALA A 371 45.64 28.39 17.37
N GLY A 372 45.51 27.18 16.83
CA GLY A 372 46.56 26.15 16.88
C GLY A 372 46.24 25.00 17.84
N PRO A 373 46.86 23.81 17.65
CA PRO A 373 46.61 22.61 18.43
C PRO A 373 46.97 22.73 19.92
N GLU A 374 47.82 23.69 20.28
CA GLU A 374 48.21 23.97 21.66
C GLU A 374 47.03 24.39 22.56
N TYR A 375 45.96 24.92 21.97
CA TYR A 375 44.73 25.28 22.68
C TYR A 375 43.73 24.11 22.79
N ASN A 376 44.09 22.91 22.33
CA ASN A 376 43.23 21.74 22.45
C ASN A 376 43.30 21.12 23.86
N TYR A 377 42.65 21.76 24.83
CA TYR A 377 42.56 21.32 26.22
C TYR A 377 41.95 19.92 26.35
N VAL A 378 40.96 19.58 25.51
CA VAL A 378 40.33 18.26 25.52
C VAL A 378 41.34 17.16 25.18
N ALA A 379 42.15 17.35 24.14
CA ALA A 379 43.18 16.37 23.78
C ALA A 379 44.24 16.21 24.88
N ARG A 380 44.68 17.32 25.49
CA ARG A 380 45.62 17.28 26.62
C ARG A 380 45.05 16.56 27.82
N PHE A 381 43.79 16.82 28.15
CA PHE A 381 43.11 16.16 29.26
C PHE A 381 42.96 14.65 29.02
N LEU A 382 42.62 14.24 27.80
CA LEU A 382 42.55 12.82 27.43
C LEU A 382 43.91 12.13 27.53
N LEU A 383 45.00 12.79 27.10
CA LEU A 383 46.37 12.26 27.27
C LEU A 383 46.76 12.13 28.74
N GLN A 384 46.39 13.09 29.59
CA GLN A 384 46.64 13.00 31.03
C GLN A 384 45.87 11.86 31.68
N LEU A 385 44.63 11.62 31.25
CA LEU A 385 43.86 10.47 31.71
C LEU A 385 44.50 9.17 31.24
N ASP A 386 44.88 9.07 29.97
CA ASP A 386 45.55 7.88 29.43
C ASP A 386 46.86 7.57 30.17
N GLN A 387 47.65 8.61 30.48
CA GLN A 387 48.88 8.44 31.27
C GLN A 387 48.61 7.99 32.70
N LYS A 388 47.50 8.44 33.31
CA LYS A 388 47.14 8.06 34.69
C LYS A 388 46.56 6.65 34.78
N TYR A 389 45.90 6.18 33.73
CA TYR A 389 45.17 4.91 33.71
C TYR A 389 45.79 3.83 32.81
N SER A 390 46.87 4.13 32.09
CA SER A 390 47.68 3.11 31.44
C SER A 390 48.26 2.17 32.49
N PRO A 391 47.96 0.86 32.42
CA PRO A 391 48.53 -0.10 33.33
C PRO A 391 50.06 -0.08 33.19
N ILE A 392 50.73 0.06 34.33
CA ILE A 392 52.19 0.01 34.40
C ILE A 392 52.62 -1.33 33.78
N PRO A 393 53.54 -1.32 32.79
CA PRO A 393 53.94 -2.52 32.06
C PRO A 393 54.55 -3.60 32.95
#